data_AF-A0A378BX67-F1
#
_entry.id   AF-A0A378BX67-F1
#
_cell.length_a   1.000
_cell.length_b   1.000
_cell.length_c   1.000
_cell.angle_alpha   90.00
_cell.angle_beta   90.00
_cell.angle_gamma   90.00
#
_symmetry.space_group_name_H-M   'P 1'
#
loop_
_entity.id
_entity.type
_entity.pdbx_description
1 polymer ?
#
loop_
_entity_poly.entity_id
_entity_poly.type
_entity_poly.pdbx_seq_one_letter_code
_entity_poly.pdbx_strand_id
1 'polypeptide(L)' 'MIRTNELKADEERVKALIEEMASAYEDPSEVVEFYSKNKELMDNMRNVALEEQAVEAVLAKAKVSEKATSFNELMNQQA' A
#
# COMPACT_ATOMS: atom_id res chain seq x y z
N MET A 1 -7.55 1.70 15.59
CA MET A 1 -7.16 0.69 14.58
C MET A 1 -5.66 0.43 14.61
N ILE A 2 -4.78 1.31 14.11
CA ILE A 2 -3.32 1.09 14.10
C ILE A 2 -2.76 0.83 15.52
N ARG A 3 -3.03 1.74 16.47
CA ARG A 3 -2.61 1.57 17.88
C ARG A 3 -3.29 0.40 18.60
N THR A 4 -4.52 0.05 18.20
CA THR A 4 -5.34 -0.98 18.85
C THR A 4 -4.95 -2.39 18.42
N ASN A 5 -4.46 -2.54 17.20
CA ASN A 5 -3.98 -3.80 16.63
C ASN A 5 -2.43 -3.89 16.65
N GLU A 6 -1.76 -2.94 17.31
CA GLU A 6 -0.28 -2.84 17.39
C GLU A 6 0.41 -2.94 16.01
N LEU A 7 -0.25 -2.43 14.96
CA LEU A 7 0.27 -2.51 13.60
C LEU A 7 1.54 -1.67 13.50
N LYS A 8 2.60 -2.32 13.03
CA LYS A 8 3.89 -1.71 12.68
C LYS A 8 4.04 -1.79 11.18
N ALA A 9 4.67 -0.75 10.61
CA ALA A 9 5.01 -0.74 9.20
C ALA A 9 5.86 -1.97 8.91
N ASP A 10 5.41 -2.77 7.95
CA ASP A 10 6.21 -3.87 7.44
C ASP A 10 7.31 -3.31 6.51
N GLU A 11 8.57 -3.46 6.91
CA GLU A 11 9.69 -2.93 6.15
C GLU A 11 9.88 -3.64 4.79
N GLU A 12 9.44 -4.90 4.64
CA GLU A 12 9.44 -5.58 3.34
C GLU A 12 8.41 -4.95 2.40
N ARG A 13 7.22 -4.62 2.93
CA ARG A 13 6.19 -3.90 2.15
C ARG A 13 6.65 -2.49 1.80
N VAL A 14 7.27 -1.77 2.74
CA VAL A 14 7.85 -0.45 2.46
C VAL A 14 8.85 -0.53 1.31
N LYS A 15 9.74 -1.51 1.34
CA LYS A 15 10.71 -1.72 0.26
C LYS A 15 10.02 -2.05 -1.08
N ALA A 16 9.02 -2.92 -1.07
CA ALA A 16 8.26 -3.28 -2.27
C ALA A 16 7.55 -2.06 -2.89
N LEU A 17 6.94 -1.19 -2.07
CA LEU A 17 6.30 0.05 -2.54
C LEU A 17 7.32 1.02 -3.17
N ILE A 18 8.52 1.13 -2.58
CA ILE A 18 9.61 1.95 -3.15
C ILE A 18 10.07 1.36 -4.47
N GLU A 19 10.24 0.04 -4.56
CA GLU A 19 10.65 -0.64 -5.80
C GLU A 19 9.59 -0.51 -6.90
N GLU A 20 8.31 -0.65 -6.56
CA GLU A 20 7.20 -0.45 -7.51
C GLU A 20 7.19 0.98 -8.05
N MET A 21 7.30 1.98 -7.17
CA MET A 21 7.37 3.37 -7.59
C MET A 21 8.63 3.68 -8.40
N ALA A 22 9.77 3.08 -8.02
CA ALA A 22 11.05 3.24 -8.72
C ALA A 22 11.04 2.57 -10.11
N SER A 23 10.24 1.53 -10.31
CA SER A 23 10.15 0.80 -11.58
C SER A 23 9.64 1.66 -12.76
N ALA A 24 8.98 2.78 -12.46
CA ALA A 24 8.53 3.75 -13.46
C ALA A 24 9.65 4.68 -13.98
N TYR A 25 10.84 4.63 -13.38
CA TYR A 25 11.98 5.48 -13.72
C TYR A 25 13.05 4.73 -14.51
N GLU A 26 13.88 5.47 -15.25
CA GLU A 26 14.96 4.90 -16.06
C GLU A 26 16.06 4.21 -15.23
N ASP A 27 16.37 4.76 -14.04
CA ASP A 27 17.26 4.13 -13.06
C ASP A 27 16.53 3.89 -11.73
N PRO A 28 15.90 2.72 -11.54
CA PRO A 28 15.21 2.39 -10.30
C PRO A 28 16.16 2.33 -9.09
N SER A 29 17.43 2.02 -9.29
CA SER A 29 18.39 1.83 -8.19
C SER A 29 18.76 3.14 -7.52
N GLU A 30 18.90 4.21 -8.30
CA GLU A 30 19.12 5.56 -7.78
C GLU A 30 17.89 6.06 -6.98
N VAL A 31 16.68 5.76 -7.45
CA VAL A 31 15.44 6.13 -6.75
C VAL A 31 15.33 5.41 -5.41
N VAL A 32 15.60 4.10 -5.36
CA VAL A 32 15.59 3.34 -4.10
C VAL A 32 16.62 3.90 -3.11
N GLU A 33 17.82 4.24 -3.59
CA GLU A 33 18.87 4.83 -2.76
C GLU A 33 18.48 6.23 -2.26
N PHE A 34 17.84 7.04 -3.11
CA PHE A 34 17.33 8.36 -2.75
C PHE A 34 16.32 8.29 -1.61
N TYR A 35 15.36 7.36 -1.69
CA TYR A 35 14.41 7.11 -0.59
C TYR A 35 15.15 6.66 0.67
N SER A 36 16.04 5.68 0.56
CA SER A 36 16.79 5.15 1.70
C SER A 36 17.62 6.20 2.45
N LYS A 37 18.15 7.20 1.73
CA LYS A 37 18.91 8.33 2.30
C LYS A 37 18.04 9.41 2.93
N ASN A 38 16.75 9.46 2.59
CA ASN A 38 15.83 10.48 3.09
C ASN A 38 14.86 9.89 4.12
N LYS A 39 15.14 10.18 5.40
CA LYS A 39 14.32 9.70 6.53
C LYS A 39 12.86 10.11 6.42
N GLU A 40 12.55 11.33 5.97
CA GLU A 40 11.18 11.81 5.85
C GLU A 40 10.41 11.04 4.77
N LEU A 41 11.05 10.78 3.62
CA LEU A 41 10.45 9.96 2.56
C LEU A 41 10.25 8.52 2.99
N MET A 42 11.20 7.93 3.71
CA MET A 42 11.03 6.59 4.31
C MET A 42 9.88 6.55 5.31
N ASP A 43 9.77 7.56 6.17
CA ASP A 43 8.71 7.63 7.17
C ASP A 43 7.33 7.83 6.50
N ASN A 44 7.25 8.59 5.40
CA ASN A 44 6.04 8.67 4.58
C ASN A 44 5.67 7.30 3.99
N MET A 45 6.65 6.57 3.45
CA MET A 45 6.36 5.25 2.88
C MET A 45 5.95 4.22 3.94
N ARG A 46 6.51 4.30 5.15
CA ARG A 46 6.04 3.53 6.31
C ARG A 46 4.58 3.82 6.64
N ASN A 47 4.13 5.07 6.51
CA ASN A 47 2.74 5.41 6.76
C ASN A 47 1.81 4.83 5.69
N VAL A 48 2.21 4.85 4.41
CA VAL A 48 1.45 4.22 3.32
C VAL A 48 1.33 2.72 3.56
N ALA A 49 2.43 2.04 3.87
CA ALA A 49 2.41 0.61 4.18
C ALA A 49 1.49 0.29 5.38
N LEU A 50 1.54 1.12 6.43
CA LEU A 50 0.66 1.01 7.59
C LEU A 50 -0.82 1.19 7.25
N GLU A 51 -1.15 2.08 6.32
CA GLU A 51 -2.51 2.31 5.86
C GLU A 51 -3.06 1.07 5.14
N GLU A 52 -2.30 0.51 4.20
CA GLU A 52 -2.68 -0.72 3.50
C GLU A 52 -2.87 -1.90 4.47
N GLN A 53 -1.91 -2.08 5.39
CA GLN A 53 -2.01 -3.11 6.44
C GLN A 53 -3.24 -2.90 7.33
N ALA A 54 -3.63 -1.65 7.58
CA ALA A 54 -4.84 -1.36 8.34
C ALA A 54 -6.12 -1.72 7.56
N VAL A 55 -6.17 -1.45 6.25
CA VAL A 55 -7.29 -1.86 5.38
C VAL A 55 -7.41 -3.38 5.35
N GLU A 56 -6.31 -4.10 5.17
CA GLU A 56 -6.27 -5.57 5.22
C GLU A 56 -6.76 -6.11 6.57
N ALA A 57 -6.32 -5.51 7.68
CA ALA A 57 -6.75 -5.91 9.01
C ALA A 57 -8.26 -5.70 9.23
N VAL A 58 -8.85 -4.69 8.60
CA VAL A 58 -10.30 -4.46 8.60
C VAL A 58 -11.01 -5.49 7.73
N LEU A 59 -10.53 -5.73 6.50
CA LEU A 59 -11.09 -6.72 5.57
C LEU A 59 -11.08 -8.13 6.17
N ALA A 60 -10.01 -8.52 6.86
CA ALA A 60 -9.89 -9.82 7.53
C ALA A 60 -10.92 -10.02 8.66
N LYS A 61 -11.41 -8.94 9.25
CA LYS A 61 -12.46 -8.95 10.28
C LYS A 61 -13.85 -8.70 9.72
N ALA A 62 -13.96 -8.26 8.47
CA ALA A 62 -15.20 -7.96 7.81
C ALA A 62 -15.81 -9.23 7.19
N LYS A 63 -17.13 -9.26 7.07
CA LYS A 63 -17.81 -10.29 6.29
C LYS A 63 -17.71 -9.94 4.81
N VAL A 64 -16.69 -10.47 4.14
CA VAL A 64 -16.49 -10.30 2.70
C VAL A 64 -17.33 -11.30 1.92
N SER A 65 -18.01 -10.83 0.88
CA SER A 65 -18.74 -11.69 -0.07
C SER A 65 -18.37 -11.30 -1.49
N GLU A 66 -17.98 -12.28 -2.30
CA GLU A 66 -17.70 -12.06 -3.71
C GLU A 66 -19.00 -12.00 -4.51
N LYS A 67 -19.07 -11.06 -5.46
CA LYS A 67 -20.21 -10.93 -6.37
C LYS A 67 -19.70 -10.88 -7.80
N ALA A 68 -20.04 -11.90 -8.59
CA ALA A 68 -19.81 -11.88 -10.03
C ALA A 68 -20.52 -10.67 -10.64
N THR A 69 -19.76 -9.81 -11.31
CA THR A 69 -20.23 -8.56 -11.91
C THR A 69 -19.58 -8.42 -13.28
N SER A 70 -20.32 -8.00 -14.30
CA SER A 70 -19.77 -7.78 -15.63
C SER A 70 -18.96 -6.48 -15.69
N PHE A 71 -18.02 -6.37 -16.65
CA PHE A 71 -17.23 -5.16 -16.85
C PHE A 71 -18.13 -3.92 -17.08
N ASN A 72 -19.17 -4.06 -17.91
CA ASN A 72 -20.12 -2.97 -18.17
C ASN A 72 -20.86 -2.50 -16.91
N GLU A 73 -21.21 -3.40 -16.00
CA GLU A 73 -21.85 -3.05 -14.73
C GLU A 73 -20.88 -2.37 -13.77
N LEU A 74 -19.60 -2.78 -13.75
CA LEU A 74 -18.56 -2.15 -12.94
C LEU A 74 -18.27 -0.72 -13.41
N MET A 75 -18.18 -0.51 -14.73
CA MET A 75 -17.86 0.81 -15.32
C MET A 75 -19.01 1.81 -15.27
N ASN A 76 -20.26 1.34 -15.20
CA ASN A 76 -21.45 2.18 -15.12
C ASN A 76 -22.00 2.31 -13.69
N GLN A 77 -21.18 2.10 -12.66
CA GLN A 77 -21.58 2.39 -11.29
C GLN A 77 -21.76 3.91 -11.11
N GLN A 78 -23.00 4.36 -11.17
CA GLN A 78 -23.40 5.66 -10.63
C GLN A 78 -23.63 5.50 -9.13
N ALA A 79 -23.00 6.38 -8.35
CA ALA A 79 -23.05 6.38 -6.89
C ALA A 79 -24.47 6.58 -6.34
#